data_AF-A0A7S0G860-F1
#
_entry.id   AF-A0A7S0G860-F1
#
_cell.length_a   1.000
_cell.length_b   1.000
_cell.length_c   1.000
_cell.angle_alpha   90.00
_cell.angle_beta   90.00
_cell.angle_gamma   90.00
#
_symmetry.space_group_name_H-M   'P 1'
#
loop_
_entity.id
_entity.type
_entity.pdbx_description
1 polymer ?
#
loop_
_entity_poly.entity_id
_entity_poly.type
_entity_poly.pdbx_seq_one_letter_code
_entity_poly.pdbx_strand_id
1 'polypeptide(L)'
;MMKGLFLPIFFSFVGVSSSFTVPLTKTATKVATRATSLSSCKALKARQENQEVEGANRRNVISQISTFASASLISLVPTSVWASGGATAGGVYLLSAKQRYNERVTAGIKDFLKLKSSMKSGDLSPTKEFFTTDDVGGWKDFSSAAYLLSNAFRRSSSTAPDSLPSVQKWKAFAANVNGMDKALKKKKSSEVSSLYDKALASLDDYLDAVELPSMMEMGQ
;
A
#
# COMPACT_ATOMS: atom_id res chain seq x y z
N MET A 1 -48.06 -26.52 -29.38
CA MET A 1 -47.91 -27.54 -28.31
C MET A 1 -46.78 -28.48 -28.69
N MET A 2 -45.55 -28.16 -28.27
CA MET A 2 -44.33 -28.88 -28.67
C MET A 2 -43.96 -29.94 -27.62
N LYS A 3 -43.77 -31.16 -28.10
CA LYS A 3 -43.06 -32.26 -27.42
C LYS A 3 -41.56 -32.01 -27.58
N GLY A 4 -40.74 -32.31 -26.57
CA GLY A 4 -39.28 -32.24 -26.78
C GLY A 4 -38.40 -32.57 -25.57
N LEU A 5 -38.14 -33.86 -25.41
CA LEU A 5 -36.89 -34.49 -24.94
C LEU A 5 -36.10 -33.85 -23.78
N PHE A 6 -36.17 -34.55 -22.64
CA PHE A 6 -35.24 -34.45 -21.52
C PHE A 6 -34.06 -35.41 -21.78
N LEU A 7 -32.84 -34.89 -21.91
CA LEU A 7 -31.59 -35.64 -21.99
C LEU A 7 -30.68 -35.22 -20.83
N PRO A 8 -30.30 -36.14 -19.90
CA PRO A 8 -29.22 -35.88 -18.96
C PRO A 8 -27.88 -36.23 -19.62
N ILE A 9 -27.08 -35.21 -19.95
CA ILE A 9 -25.69 -35.39 -20.37
C ILE A 9 -24.85 -35.62 -19.10
N PHE A 10 -24.50 -36.88 -18.87
CA PHE A 10 -23.43 -37.32 -17.98
C PHE A 10 -22.10 -36.76 -18.50
N PHE A 11 -21.53 -35.75 -17.83
CA PHE A 11 -20.16 -35.32 -18.08
C PHE A 11 -19.22 -36.10 -17.16
N SER A 12 -18.53 -37.07 -17.75
CA SER A 12 -17.55 -37.92 -17.10
C SER A 12 -16.36 -37.12 -16.58
N PHE A 13 -16.03 -37.41 -15.33
CA PHE A 13 -14.85 -37.00 -14.59
C PHE A 13 -13.60 -37.64 -15.21
N VAL A 14 -12.75 -36.86 -15.89
CA VAL A 14 -11.40 -37.31 -16.31
C VAL A 14 -10.38 -36.61 -15.42
N GLY A 15 -9.86 -37.38 -14.46
CA GLY A 15 -8.71 -37.00 -13.65
C GLY A 15 -7.45 -37.02 -14.50
N VAL A 16 -6.74 -35.90 -14.54
CA VAL A 16 -5.34 -35.84 -14.97
C VAL A 16 -4.51 -35.55 -13.73
N SER A 17 -3.88 -36.62 -13.25
CA SER A 17 -2.77 -36.58 -12.32
C SER A 17 -1.50 -36.30 -13.13
N SER A 18 -0.78 -35.21 -12.84
CA SER A 18 0.61 -35.06 -13.32
C SER A 18 1.51 -34.61 -12.18
N SER A 19 2.42 -35.51 -11.85
CA SER A 19 3.44 -35.42 -10.83
C SER A 19 4.45 -34.30 -11.08
N PHE A 20 4.71 -33.55 -10.01
CA PHE A 20 6.03 -33.22 -9.45
C PHE A 20 7.27 -33.50 -10.33
N THR A 21 8.05 -32.46 -10.65
CA THR A 21 9.52 -32.51 -10.75
C THR A 21 10.09 -31.10 -10.54
N VAL A 22 10.89 -30.96 -9.48
CA VAL A 22 11.70 -29.77 -9.16
C VAL A 22 13.14 -30.06 -9.60
N PRO A 23 13.78 -29.20 -10.42
CA PRO A 23 15.24 -29.22 -10.52
C PRO A 23 15.87 -28.20 -9.56
N LEU A 24 16.60 -28.75 -8.60
CA LEU A 24 17.53 -28.11 -7.69
C LEU A 24 18.86 -27.86 -8.43
N THR A 25 19.28 -26.61 -8.62
CA THR A 25 20.68 -26.30 -8.98
C THR A 25 21.28 -25.33 -7.96
N LYS A 26 22.15 -25.90 -7.13
CA LYS A 26 23.14 -25.17 -6.32
C LYS A 26 24.32 -24.81 -7.23
N THR A 27 24.71 -23.54 -7.25
CA THR A 27 26.12 -23.16 -7.44
C THR A 27 26.44 -21.93 -6.60
N ALA A 28 27.52 -22.06 -5.84
CA ALA A 28 28.05 -21.11 -4.89
C ALA A 28 29.06 -20.14 -5.53
N THR A 29 29.37 -19.10 -4.75
CA THR A 29 30.66 -18.37 -4.69
C THR A 29 30.80 -17.16 -5.62
N LYS A 30 30.88 -15.94 -5.04
CA LYS A 30 32.16 -15.23 -4.82
C LYS A 30 31.96 -13.87 -4.14
N VAL A 31 32.63 -13.71 -3.00
CA VAL A 31 32.90 -12.45 -2.28
C VAL A 31 34.04 -11.71 -3.00
N ALA A 32 33.87 -10.41 -3.26
CA ALA A 32 34.95 -9.41 -3.37
C ALA A 32 34.30 -8.00 -3.48
N THR A 33 34.41 -7.15 -2.46
CA THR A 33 35.47 -6.15 -2.21
C THR A 33 35.13 -4.75 -2.76
N ARG A 34 35.20 -3.80 -1.83
CA ARG A 34 34.94 -2.36 -1.85
C ARG A 34 36.02 -1.57 -2.61
N ALA A 35 35.62 -0.57 -3.40
CA ALA A 35 36.39 0.65 -3.74
C ALA A 35 35.46 1.63 -4.50
N THR A 36 35.08 2.80 -3.94
CA THR A 36 35.70 4.13 -4.11
C THR A 36 36.05 4.55 -5.56
N SER A 37 35.25 5.47 -6.12
CA SER A 37 35.74 6.59 -6.96
C SER A 37 34.63 7.65 -7.06
N LEU A 38 34.72 8.78 -6.35
CA LEU A 38 35.26 10.05 -6.87
C LEU A 38 34.74 10.37 -8.28
N SER A 39 33.65 11.14 -8.35
CA SER A 39 33.34 11.95 -9.52
C SER A 39 33.33 13.42 -9.11
N SER A 40 34.35 14.07 -9.65
CA SER A 40 34.77 15.44 -9.46
C SER A 40 33.74 16.44 -10.00
N CYS A 41 33.64 17.53 -9.26
CA CYS A 41 33.27 18.88 -9.68
C CYS A 41 33.57 19.17 -11.15
N LYS A 42 32.59 19.78 -11.84
CA LYS A 42 32.83 20.97 -12.68
C LYS A 42 31.51 21.67 -13.06
N ALA A 43 31.57 22.99 -12.91
CA ALA A 43 30.86 24.01 -13.67
C ALA A 43 29.41 24.35 -13.28
N LEU A 44 29.32 25.15 -12.22
CA LEU A 44 28.42 26.30 -12.13
C LEU A 44 28.55 27.21 -13.37
N LYS A 45 27.44 27.61 -13.99
CA LYS A 45 27.29 29.00 -14.49
C LYS A 45 25.83 29.42 -14.73
N ALA A 46 25.36 30.31 -13.84
CA ALA A 46 24.44 31.45 -14.02
C ALA A 46 23.07 31.19 -14.69
N ARG A 47 21.93 31.66 -14.16
CA ARG A 47 21.59 33.08 -13.95
C ARG A 47 20.29 33.21 -13.12
N GLN A 48 20.24 34.26 -12.31
CA GLN A 48 19.26 34.63 -11.28
C GLN A 48 17.90 35.13 -11.79
N GLU A 49 16.99 35.29 -10.80
CA GLU A 49 15.77 36.15 -10.68
C GLU A 49 14.47 35.33 -10.57
N ASN A 50 13.60 35.45 -9.55
CA ASN A 50 13.46 36.32 -8.38
C ASN A 50 12.59 35.60 -7.31
N GLN A 51 12.91 35.84 -6.02
CA GLN A 51 12.04 35.97 -4.81
C GLN A 51 10.95 34.91 -4.49
N GLU A 52 10.62 34.54 -3.25
CA GLU A 52 11.04 34.81 -1.86
C GLU A 52 10.18 33.88 -0.95
N VAL A 53 10.48 33.84 0.36
CA VAL A 53 9.67 33.30 1.48
C VAL A 53 10.04 31.89 2.01
N GLU A 54 11.03 31.94 2.91
CA GLU A 54 10.95 31.45 4.31
C GLU A 54 11.04 29.95 4.62
N GLY A 55 12.18 29.56 5.19
CA GLY A 55 12.42 28.25 5.80
C GLY A 55 13.83 28.13 6.38
N ALA A 56 14.29 29.16 7.09
CA ALA A 56 15.64 29.29 7.58
C ALA A 56 16.03 28.17 8.59
N ASN A 57 16.99 27.35 8.17
CA ASN A 57 18.23 27.06 8.88
C ASN A 57 18.14 26.83 10.42
N ARG A 58 17.68 25.65 10.83
CA ARG A 58 17.61 25.20 12.24
C ARG A 58 18.97 24.94 12.93
N ARG A 59 20.11 25.28 12.32
CA ARG A 59 21.45 24.88 12.79
C ARG A 59 22.39 26.04 13.13
N ASN A 60 21.85 27.22 13.46
CA ASN A 60 22.69 28.37 13.85
C ASN A 60 22.28 29.09 15.14
N VAL A 61 21.40 28.50 15.95
CA VAL A 61 20.85 29.17 17.16
C VAL A 61 21.69 28.91 18.43
N ILE A 62 22.74 28.08 18.38
CA ILE A 62 23.50 27.70 19.60
C ILE A 62 24.78 28.54 19.82
N SER A 63 25.10 29.52 18.97
CA SER A 63 26.38 30.25 19.06
C SER A 63 26.33 31.67 19.67
N GLN A 64 25.20 32.16 20.18
CA GLN A 64 25.13 33.53 20.71
C GLN A 64 24.39 33.65 22.04
N ILE A 65 24.96 33.08 23.11
CA ILE A 65 24.65 33.52 24.48
C ILE A 65 25.93 33.43 25.31
N SER A 66 26.78 34.46 25.20
CA SER A 66 27.80 34.75 26.22
C SER A 66 27.58 36.17 26.72
N THR A 67 27.72 36.32 28.04
CA THR A 67 27.67 37.56 28.84
C THR A 67 26.32 38.26 28.99
N PHE A 68 25.55 37.86 30.01
CA PHE A 68 25.08 38.77 31.07
C PHE A 68 24.81 37.95 32.35
N ALA A 69 25.46 38.34 33.45
CA ALA A 69 25.31 37.76 34.77
C ALA A 69 24.09 38.37 35.47
N SER A 70 23.18 37.53 35.99
CA SER A 70 22.22 37.87 37.04
C SER A 70 21.72 36.57 37.67
N ALA A 71 21.83 36.49 38.99
CA ALA A 71 21.52 35.31 39.79
C ALA A 71 20.05 34.89 39.71
N SER A 72 19.80 33.60 39.46
CA SER A 72 18.55 32.91 39.79
C SER A 72 18.85 31.42 39.92
N LEU A 73 18.96 30.95 41.16
CA LEU A 73 19.05 29.53 41.50
C LEU A 73 17.66 28.90 41.27
N ILE A 74 17.44 28.32 40.10
CA ILE A 74 16.32 27.39 39.87
C ILE A 74 16.94 25.99 39.82
N SER A 75 16.75 25.23 40.90
CA SER A 75 17.07 23.81 40.93
C SER A 75 16.23 23.08 39.87
N LEU A 76 16.81 22.84 38.69
CA LEU A 76 16.27 21.87 37.74
C LEU A 76 16.49 20.48 38.33
N VAL A 77 15.53 20.00 39.11
CA VAL A 77 15.43 18.58 39.43
C VAL A 77 15.05 17.88 38.13
N PRO A 78 15.89 17.00 37.57
CA PRO A 78 15.47 16.18 36.44
C PRO A 78 14.33 15.29 36.93
N THR A 79 13.10 15.59 36.53
CA THR A 79 12.03 14.61 36.62
C THR A 79 12.43 13.49 35.69
N SER A 80 12.81 12.35 36.26
CA SER A 80 12.92 11.10 35.54
C SER A 80 11.55 10.86 34.89
N VAL A 81 11.46 11.19 33.60
CA VAL A 81 10.35 10.76 32.75
C VAL A 81 10.40 9.25 32.77
N TRP A 82 9.53 8.68 33.58
CA TRP A 82 9.24 7.27 33.66
C TRP A 82 8.49 6.91 32.38
N ALA A 83 9.23 6.86 31.28
CA ALA A 83 8.77 6.24 30.04
C ALA A 83 8.71 4.74 30.31
N SER A 84 7.60 4.30 30.90
CA SER A 84 7.20 2.90 30.98
C SER A 84 7.03 2.39 29.55
N GLY A 85 8.16 2.04 28.93
CA GLY A 85 8.26 1.47 27.59
C GLY A 85 7.85 0.00 27.57
N GLY A 86 6.67 -0.32 28.12
CA GLY A 86 6.22 -1.69 28.31
C GLY A 86 5.05 -2.14 27.43
N ALA A 87 4.16 -1.24 26.98
CA ALA A 87 2.89 -1.69 26.36
C ALA A 87 2.37 -0.85 25.18
N THR A 88 2.90 0.34 24.92
CA THR A 88 2.29 1.30 23.97
C THR A 88 2.95 1.35 22.58
N ALA A 89 3.92 0.48 22.30
CA ALA A 89 4.61 0.48 20.99
C ALA A 89 3.70 0.10 19.80
N GLY A 90 2.59 -0.60 20.04
CA GLY A 90 1.62 -0.95 18.99
C GLY A 90 0.48 0.05 18.80
N GLY A 91 -0.06 0.62 19.89
CA GLY A 91 -1.29 1.42 19.84
C GLY A 91 -1.13 2.81 19.21
N VAL A 92 -0.03 3.51 19.52
CA VAL A 92 0.22 4.86 19.00
C VAL A 92 0.51 4.83 17.49
N TYR A 93 1.22 3.80 17.03
CA TYR A 93 1.55 3.65 15.61
C TYR A 93 0.29 3.42 14.76
N LEU A 94 -0.63 2.56 15.23
CA LEU A 94 -1.87 2.25 14.52
C LEU A 94 -2.76 3.49 14.35
N LEU A 95 -2.93 4.31 15.39
CA LEU A 95 -3.72 5.54 15.31
C LEU A 95 -3.10 6.54 14.31
N SER A 96 -1.78 6.70 14.34
CA SER A 96 -1.07 7.58 13.39
C SER A 96 -1.13 7.07 11.94
N ALA A 97 -1.09 5.75 11.74
CA ALA A 97 -1.18 5.12 10.43
C ALA A 97 -2.59 5.27 9.84
N LYS A 98 -3.64 5.02 10.65
CA LYS A 98 -5.03 5.26 10.27
C LYS A 98 -5.21 6.72 9.83
N GLN A 99 -4.73 7.70 10.59
CA GLN A 99 -4.81 9.12 10.20
C GLN A 99 -4.09 9.44 8.88
N ARG A 100 -2.95 8.81 8.60
CA ARG A 100 -2.11 9.12 7.41
C ARG A 100 -2.54 8.42 6.12
N TYR A 101 -3.14 7.25 6.24
CA TYR A 101 -3.41 6.37 5.11
C TYR A 101 -4.91 6.16 4.86
N ASN A 102 -5.79 6.38 5.83
CA ASN A 102 -7.23 6.19 5.62
C ASN A 102 -7.77 7.06 4.49
N GLU A 103 -7.38 8.33 4.41
CA GLU A 103 -7.86 9.22 3.35
C GLU A 103 -7.47 8.71 1.95
N ARG A 104 -6.22 8.24 1.79
CA ARG A 104 -5.73 7.66 0.53
C ARG A 104 -6.38 6.33 0.19
N VAL A 105 -6.57 5.48 1.20
CA VAL A 105 -7.23 4.17 1.06
C VAL A 105 -8.69 4.35 0.67
N THR A 106 -9.42 5.25 1.36
CA THR A 106 -10.82 5.55 1.03
C THR A 106 -10.99 6.22 -0.32
N ALA A 107 -10.11 7.14 -0.71
CA ALA A 107 -10.10 7.70 -2.07
C ALA A 107 -9.92 6.60 -3.14
N GLY A 108 -8.94 5.72 -2.97
CA GLY A 108 -8.70 4.61 -3.90
C GLY A 108 -9.87 3.61 -3.96
N ILE A 109 -10.53 3.33 -2.84
CA ILE A 109 -11.74 2.51 -2.82
C ILE A 109 -12.88 3.20 -3.56
N LYS A 110 -13.11 4.49 -3.33
CA LYS A 110 -14.15 5.26 -4.04
C LYS A 110 -13.92 5.24 -5.55
N ASP A 111 -12.69 5.47 -5.98
CA ASP A 111 -12.35 5.43 -7.41
C ASP A 111 -12.50 4.02 -7.99
N PHE A 112 -12.13 2.99 -7.24
CA PHE A 112 -12.39 1.59 -7.62
C PHE A 112 -13.88 1.26 -7.72
N LEU A 113 -14.73 1.82 -6.84
CA LEU A 113 -16.18 1.64 -6.88
C LEU A 113 -16.82 2.39 -8.04
N LYS A 114 -16.31 3.57 -8.44
CA LYS A 114 -16.77 4.29 -9.64
C LYS A 114 -16.60 3.44 -10.90
N LEU A 115 -15.59 2.57 -10.96
CA LEU A 115 -15.39 1.64 -12.07
C LEU A 115 -16.56 0.66 -12.26
N LYS A 116 -17.34 0.37 -11.21
CA LYS A 116 -18.50 -0.52 -11.29
C LYS A 116 -19.50 -0.07 -12.37
N SER A 117 -19.72 1.23 -12.46
CA SER A 117 -20.65 1.81 -13.44
C SER A 117 -20.13 1.63 -14.86
N SER A 118 -18.83 1.85 -15.07
CA SER A 118 -18.16 1.68 -16.37
C SER A 118 -18.05 0.22 -16.81
N MET A 119 -17.88 -0.70 -15.86
CA MET A 119 -17.89 -2.14 -16.13
C MET A 119 -19.26 -2.63 -16.59
N LYS A 120 -20.35 -2.06 -16.06
CA LYS A 120 -21.72 -2.36 -16.50
C LYS A 120 -22.01 -1.82 -17.91
N SER A 121 -21.46 -0.67 -18.26
CA SER A 121 -21.57 -0.12 -19.62
C SER A 121 -20.61 -0.77 -20.63
N GLY A 122 -19.64 -1.56 -20.17
CA GLY A 122 -18.66 -2.24 -21.00
C GLY A 122 -17.45 -1.37 -21.41
N ASP A 123 -17.31 -0.18 -20.84
CA ASP A 123 -16.20 0.71 -21.13
C ASP A 123 -15.00 0.43 -20.21
N LEU A 124 -13.89 0.01 -20.81
CA LEU A 124 -12.65 -0.33 -20.12
C LEU A 124 -11.67 0.85 -20.03
N SER A 125 -11.98 1.99 -20.65
CA SER A 125 -11.14 3.20 -20.63
C SER A 125 -10.85 3.71 -19.21
N PRO A 126 -11.86 3.94 -18.34
CA PRO A 126 -11.61 4.43 -16.98
C PRO A 126 -10.85 3.41 -16.12
N THR A 127 -10.99 2.12 -16.41
CA THR A 127 -10.22 1.09 -15.70
C THR A 127 -8.74 1.18 -16.04
N LYS A 128 -8.38 1.45 -17.31
CA LYS A 128 -6.98 1.64 -17.70
C LYS A 128 -6.40 2.92 -17.11
N GLU A 129 -7.20 3.98 -17.03
CA GLU A 129 -6.81 5.24 -16.40
C GLU A 129 -6.49 5.02 -14.92
N PHE A 130 -7.35 4.33 -14.18
CA PHE A 130 -7.11 3.97 -12.77
C PHE A 130 -5.77 3.26 -12.51
N PHE A 131 -5.32 2.40 -13.44
CA PHE A 131 -4.02 1.71 -13.33
C PHE A 131 -2.82 2.56 -13.76
N THR A 132 -3.05 3.58 -14.58
CA THR A 132 -1.97 4.42 -15.14
C THR A 132 -1.71 5.63 -14.26
N THR A 133 -2.76 6.20 -13.68
CA THR A 133 -2.71 7.35 -12.79
C THR A 133 -1.80 7.12 -11.58
N ASP A 134 -0.91 8.08 -11.34
CA ASP A 134 0.02 8.10 -10.20
C ASP A 134 -0.50 8.99 -9.04
N ASP A 135 -1.65 9.63 -9.21
CA ASP A 135 -2.28 10.51 -8.22
C ASP A 135 -2.95 9.74 -7.06
N VAL A 136 -3.35 10.48 -6.03
CA VAL A 136 -4.13 9.95 -4.90
C VAL A 136 -5.43 9.35 -5.41
N GLY A 137 -5.64 8.07 -5.12
CA GLY A 137 -6.76 7.29 -5.63
C GLY A 137 -6.40 6.35 -6.78
N GLY A 138 -5.28 6.57 -7.47
CA GLY A 138 -4.73 5.65 -8.46
C GLY A 138 -4.25 4.33 -7.83
N TRP A 139 -4.19 3.27 -8.63
CA TRP A 139 -3.84 1.93 -8.14
C TRP A 139 -2.50 1.87 -7.39
N LYS A 140 -1.49 2.62 -7.84
CA LYS A 140 -0.15 2.60 -7.24
C LYS A 140 -0.13 3.22 -5.84
N ASP A 141 -0.73 4.39 -5.66
CA ASP A 141 -0.84 5.05 -4.35
C ASP A 141 -1.76 4.24 -3.43
N PHE A 142 -2.93 3.84 -3.93
CA PHE A 142 -3.88 3.03 -3.18
C PHE A 142 -3.26 1.72 -2.68
N SER A 143 -2.58 0.97 -3.56
CA SER A 143 -2.00 -0.33 -3.17
C SER A 143 -0.89 -0.20 -2.13
N SER A 144 -0.09 0.87 -2.24
CA SER A 144 0.98 1.16 -1.29
C SER A 144 0.41 1.61 0.06
N ALA A 145 -0.56 2.53 0.05
CA ALA A 145 -1.21 3.03 1.25
C ALA A 145 -1.97 1.93 2.01
N ALA A 146 -2.71 1.08 1.29
CA ALA A 146 -3.45 -0.04 1.87
C ALA A 146 -2.51 -1.10 2.46
N TYR A 147 -1.39 -1.41 1.81
CA TYR A 147 -0.38 -2.31 2.38
C TYR A 147 0.24 -1.74 3.66
N LEU A 148 0.58 -0.45 3.67
CA LEU A 148 1.13 0.22 4.86
C LEU A 148 0.12 0.26 6.01
N LEU A 149 -1.15 0.54 5.72
CA LEU A 149 -2.23 0.49 6.70
C LEU A 149 -2.42 -0.93 7.26
N SER A 150 -2.44 -1.95 6.39
CA SER A 150 -2.53 -3.37 6.79
C SER A 150 -1.38 -3.79 7.70
N ASN A 151 -0.16 -3.35 7.40
CA ASN A 151 1.04 -3.62 8.17
C ASN A 151 1.06 -2.88 9.51
N ALA A 152 0.27 -1.81 9.66
CA ALA A 152 0.18 -1.05 10.92
C ALA A 152 -0.57 -1.79 12.03
N PHE A 153 -1.33 -2.84 11.71
CA PHE A 153 -1.99 -3.71 12.70
C PHE A 153 -1.03 -4.66 13.42
N ARG A 154 0.27 -4.53 13.21
CA ARG A 154 1.28 -5.32 13.92
C ARG A 154 1.32 -4.96 15.39
N ARG A 155 1.14 -5.99 16.24
CA ARG A 155 1.33 -5.88 17.68
C ARG A 155 2.81 -5.85 18.09
N SER A 156 3.69 -6.42 17.26
CA SER A 156 5.13 -6.39 17.47
C SER A 156 5.87 -6.22 16.14
N SER A 157 7.00 -5.52 16.17
CA SER A 157 7.90 -5.37 15.01
C SER A 157 8.59 -6.67 14.59
N SER A 158 8.47 -7.73 15.39
CA SER A 158 9.04 -9.05 15.12
C SER A 158 8.07 -9.99 14.38
N THR A 159 6.77 -9.68 14.38
CA THR A 159 5.78 -10.46 13.62
C THR A 159 5.94 -10.19 12.13
N ALA A 160 6.06 -11.22 11.31
CA ALA A 160 6.16 -11.06 9.86
C ALA A 160 4.86 -10.42 9.30
N PRO A 161 4.96 -9.56 8.27
CA PRO A 161 3.78 -8.93 7.68
C PRO A 161 2.82 -9.97 7.08
N ASP A 162 3.33 -11.10 6.59
CA ASP A 162 2.54 -12.16 5.94
C ASP A 162 1.65 -12.97 6.89
N SER A 163 1.94 -12.96 8.19
CA SER A 163 1.12 -13.67 9.19
C SER A 163 -0.08 -12.84 9.66
N LEU A 164 -0.20 -11.58 9.22
CA LEU A 164 -1.28 -10.70 9.65
C LEU A 164 -2.53 -10.95 8.82
N PRO A 165 -3.71 -11.09 9.44
CA PRO A 165 -4.95 -11.28 8.70
C PRO A 165 -5.24 -10.11 7.76
N SER A 166 -5.00 -8.86 8.20
CA SER A 166 -5.16 -7.65 7.39
C SER A 166 -4.33 -7.69 6.10
N VAL A 167 -3.05 -8.08 6.19
CA VAL A 167 -2.14 -8.17 5.03
C VAL A 167 -2.53 -9.34 4.12
N GLN A 168 -2.98 -10.46 4.67
CA GLN A 168 -3.44 -11.61 3.88
C GLN A 168 -4.70 -11.27 3.07
N LYS A 169 -5.68 -10.63 3.70
CA LYS A 169 -6.91 -10.17 3.05
C LYS A 169 -6.60 -9.10 1.99
N TRP A 170 -5.73 -8.13 2.33
CA TRP A 170 -5.22 -7.15 1.37
C TRP A 170 -4.56 -7.82 0.15
N LYS A 171 -3.70 -8.81 0.37
CA LYS A 171 -3.03 -9.54 -0.73
C LYS A 171 -4.01 -10.29 -1.61
N ALA A 172 -5.07 -10.87 -1.05
CA ALA A 172 -6.13 -11.52 -1.82
C ALA A 172 -6.84 -10.52 -2.73
N PHE A 173 -7.22 -9.36 -2.21
CA PHE A 173 -7.80 -8.27 -2.98
C PHE A 173 -6.82 -7.77 -4.07
N ALA A 174 -5.58 -7.48 -3.70
CA ALA A 174 -4.57 -6.99 -4.63
C ALA A 174 -4.23 -8.00 -5.73
N ALA A 175 -4.30 -9.31 -5.45
CA ALA A 175 -4.13 -10.34 -6.46
C ALA A 175 -5.26 -10.32 -7.50
N ASN A 176 -6.51 -10.12 -7.08
CA ASN A 176 -7.65 -10.00 -8.00
C ASN A 176 -7.54 -8.77 -8.90
N VAL A 177 -7.19 -7.61 -8.33
CA VAL A 177 -7.04 -6.35 -9.09
C VAL A 177 -5.83 -6.38 -10.02
N ASN A 178 -4.68 -6.93 -9.60
CA ASN A 178 -3.56 -7.17 -10.50
C ASN A 178 -3.89 -8.21 -11.58
N GLY A 179 -4.78 -9.16 -11.28
CA GLY A 179 -5.39 -10.06 -12.26
C GLY A 179 -6.16 -9.29 -13.32
N MET A 180 -6.94 -8.27 -12.92
CA MET A 180 -7.66 -7.40 -13.85
C MET A 180 -6.70 -6.65 -14.77
N ASP A 181 -5.64 -6.02 -14.25
CA ASP A 181 -4.63 -5.35 -15.09
C ASP A 181 -4.01 -6.30 -16.14
N LYS A 182 -3.70 -7.53 -15.74
CA LYS A 182 -3.23 -8.57 -16.67
C LYS A 182 -4.27 -8.94 -17.72
N ALA A 183 -5.54 -9.06 -17.34
CA ALA A 183 -6.63 -9.36 -18.26
C ALA A 183 -6.91 -8.21 -19.23
N LEU A 184 -6.78 -6.95 -18.77
CA LEU A 184 -6.87 -5.75 -19.62
C LEU A 184 -5.77 -5.72 -20.67
N LYS A 185 -4.53 -6.01 -20.28
CA LYS A 185 -3.39 -6.13 -21.21
C LYS A 185 -3.61 -7.23 -22.25
N LYS A 186 -4.28 -8.32 -21.85
CA LYS A 186 -4.68 -9.42 -22.73
C LYS A 186 -6.00 -9.19 -23.48
N LYS A 187 -6.65 -8.03 -23.33
CA LYS A 187 -7.94 -7.67 -23.93
C LYS A 187 -9.08 -8.66 -23.65
N LYS A 188 -9.08 -9.29 -22.47
CA LYS A 188 -10.08 -10.29 -22.07
C LYS A 188 -11.18 -9.70 -21.19
N SER A 189 -12.16 -9.03 -21.80
CA SER A 189 -13.21 -8.30 -21.07
C SER A 189 -14.03 -9.17 -20.11
N SER A 190 -14.35 -10.42 -20.46
CA SER A 190 -15.10 -11.33 -19.57
C SER A 190 -14.31 -11.72 -18.30
N GLU A 191 -12.99 -11.92 -18.41
CA GLU A 191 -12.15 -12.20 -17.25
C GLU A 191 -12.05 -10.98 -16.33
N VAL A 192 -11.98 -9.78 -16.89
CA VAL A 192 -11.92 -8.52 -16.14
C VAL A 192 -13.15 -8.35 -15.25
N SER A 193 -14.37 -8.55 -15.76
CA SER A 193 -15.60 -8.46 -14.97
C SER A 193 -15.65 -9.51 -13.85
N SER A 194 -15.29 -10.76 -14.15
CA SER A 194 -15.27 -11.83 -13.14
C SER A 194 -14.26 -11.59 -12.02
N LEU A 195 -13.11 -10.99 -12.35
CA LEU A 195 -12.08 -10.63 -11.38
C LEU A 195 -12.48 -9.39 -10.58
N TYR A 196 -13.24 -8.46 -11.18
CA TYR A 196 -13.81 -7.32 -10.48
C TYR A 196 -14.82 -7.75 -9.41
N ASP A 197 -15.72 -8.68 -9.72
CA ASP A 197 -16.69 -9.20 -8.74
C ASP A 197 -15.99 -9.92 -7.57
N LYS A 198 -14.95 -10.70 -7.88
CA LYS A 198 -14.10 -11.33 -6.86
C LYS A 198 -13.33 -10.30 -6.03
N ALA A 199 -12.84 -9.24 -6.67
CA ALA A 199 -12.16 -8.15 -6.00
C ALA A 199 -13.12 -7.46 -5.02
N LEU A 200 -14.36 -7.16 -5.42
CA LEU A 200 -15.37 -6.59 -4.52
C LEU A 200 -15.65 -7.48 -3.30
N ALA A 201 -15.81 -8.79 -3.49
CA ALA A 201 -16.01 -9.71 -2.36
C ALA A 201 -14.81 -9.71 -1.40
N SER A 202 -13.59 -9.76 -1.94
CA SER A 202 -12.37 -9.69 -1.11
C SER A 202 -12.09 -8.31 -0.50
N LEU A 203 -12.69 -7.25 -1.04
CA LEU A 203 -12.57 -5.89 -0.51
C LEU A 203 -13.39 -5.75 0.77
N ASP A 204 -14.57 -6.35 0.84
CA ASP A 204 -15.39 -6.37 2.06
C ASP A 204 -14.65 -7.05 3.23
N ASP A 205 -14.08 -8.23 2.97
CA ASP A 205 -13.21 -8.95 3.91
C ASP A 205 -12.01 -8.12 4.40
N TYR A 206 -11.45 -7.27 3.53
CA TYR A 206 -10.35 -6.39 3.87
C TYR A 206 -10.80 -5.21 4.74
N LEU A 207 -11.96 -4.62 4.41
CA LEU A 207 -12.51 -3.49 5.18
C LEU A 207 -12.87 -3.91 6.60
N ASP A 208 -13.42 -5.11 6.78
CA ASP A 208 -13.66 -5.70 8.11
C ASP A 208 -12.34 -5.85 8.89
N ALA A 209 -11.30 -6.39 8.25
CA ALA A 209 -9.99 -6.58 8.89
C ALA A 209 -9.27 -5.26 9.25
N VAL A 210 -9.60 -4.14 8.60
CA VAL A 210 -8.98 -2.82 8.81
C VAL A 210 -9.91 -1.87 9.59
N GLU A 211 -11.10 -2.35 9.99
CA GLU A 211 -12.12 -1.62 10.73
C GLU A 211 -12.51 -0.30 10.05
N LEU A 212 -12.66 -0.33 8.72
CA LEU A 212 -13.12 0.81 7.93
C LEU A 212 -14.63 0.71 7.68
N PRO A 213 -15.31 1.86 7.45
CA PRO A 213 -16.70 1.84 7.01
C PRO A 213 -16.87 0.94 5.79
N SER A 214 -18.01 0.27 5.72
CA SER A 214 -18.27 -0.74 4.69
C SER A 214 -18.34 -0.10 3.30
N MET A 215 -18.18 -0.89 2.23
CA MET A 215 -18.29 -0.37 0.86
C MET A 215 -19.60 0.36 0.59
N MET A 216 -20.69 -0.03 1.29
CA MET A 216 -22.03 0.56 1.13
C MET A 216 -22.10 2.01 1.62
N GLU A 217 -21.28 2.39 2.58
CA GLU A 217 -21.25 3.75 3.15
C GLU A 217 -20.35 4.68 2.33
N MET A 218 -19.34 4.14 1.64
CA MET A 218 -18.40 4.92 0.83
C MET A 218 -18.85 5.12 -0.63
N GLY A 219 -19.79 4.31 -1.11
CA GLY A 219 -20.32 4.37 -2.47
C GLY A 219 -21.57 5.24 -2.65
N GLN A 220 -22.07 5.86 -1.56
CA GLN A 220 -23.08 6.93 -1.61
C GLN A 220 -22.44 8.27 -1.92
#